data_AF-A0A5P1F7Q4-F1
#
_entry.id   AF-A0A5P1F7Q4-F1
#
_cell.length_a   1.000
_cell.length_b   1.000
_cell.length_c   1.000
_cell.angle_alpha   90.00
_cell.angle_beta   90.00
_cell.angle_gamma   90.00
#
_symmetry.space_group_name_H-M   'P 1'
#
loop_
_entity.id
_entity.type
_entity.pdbx_description
1 polymer ?
#
loop_
_entity_poly.entity_id
_entity_poly.type
_entity_poly.pdbx_seq_one_letter_code
_entity_poly.pdbx_strand_id
1 'polypeptide(L)'
;MLRDEVRRRSAAAAAGSTVNLICEGGALKDCDDGQFLAQLGLKRNSRVLASVASPDEGKALDEVPASEAERSSELSRLKADSVALTERHTNSG
;
A
#
# COMPACT_ATOMS: atom_id res chain seq x y z
N MET A 1 -16.81 17.96 4.50
CA MET A 1 -15.88 18.97 3.91
C MET A 1 -15.37 18.49 2.55
N LEU A 2 -14.58 19.27 1.79
CA LEU A 2 -14.16 18.96 0.40
C LEU A 2 -13.66 17.51 0.19
N ARG A 3 -12.93 16.94 1.15
CA ARG A 3 -12.52 15.52 1.10
C ARG A 3 -13.69 14.55 0.96
N ASP A 4 -14.76 14.73 1.73
CA ASP A 4 -15.93 13.85 1.69
C ASP A 4 -16.65 13.96 0.35
N GLU A 5 -16.72 15.17 -0.20
CA GLU A 5 -17.35 15.40 -1.50
C GLU A 5 -16.53 14.82 -2.65
N VAL A 6 -15.21 14.97 -2.59
CA VAL A 6 -14.28 14.31 -3.52
C VAL A 6 -14.40 12.79 -3.40
N ARG A 7 -14.42 12.24 -2.18
CA ARG A 7 -14.60 10.81 -1.95
C ARG A 7 -15.90 10.29 -2.57
N ARG A 8 -17.03 10.96 -2.29
CA ARG A 8 -18.36 10.61 -2.80
C ARG A 8 -18.44 10.64 -4.32
N ARG A 9 -17.76 11.58 -4.98
CA ARG A 9 -17.77 11.71 -6.45
C ARG A 9 -16.71 10.85 -7.14
N SER A 10 -15.67 10.46 -6.43
CA SER A 10 -14.62 9.60 -6.95
C SER A 10 -15.08 8.14 -7.00
N ALA A 11 -14.48 7.35 -7.90
CA ALA A 11 -14.62 5.90 -7.88
C ALA A 11 -14.07 5.25 -6.60
N ALA A 12 -13.36 6.01 -5.75
CA ALA A 12 -12.83 5.60 -4.45
C ALA A 12 -13.86 5.62 -3.31
N ALA A 13 -15.16 5.59 -3.64
CA ALA A 13 -16.22 5.32 -2.69
C ALA A 13 -16.17 3.90 -2.10
N ALA A 14 -15.20 3.06 -2.50
CA ALA A 14 -14.92 1.78 -1.87
C ALA A 14 -14.64 1.97 -0.37
N ALA A 15 -15.40 1.23 0.45
CA ALA A 15 -15.31 1.31 1.91
C ALA A 15 -13.86 1.08 2.37
N GLY A 16 -13.29 2.07 3.05
CA GLY A 16 -11.93 2.00 3.61
C GLY A 16 -10.87 2.84 2.89
N SER A 17 -11.14 3.38 1.71
CA SER A 17 -10.18 4.26 1.02
C SER A 17 -10.08 5.64 1.66
N THR A 18 -8.85 6.11 1.87
CA THR A 18 -8.56 7.47 2.36
C THR A 18 -8.24 8.39 1.18
N VAL A 19 -8.75 9.62 1.21
CA VAL A 19 -8.54 10.62 0.15
C VAL A 19 -7.58 11.69 0.66
N ASN A 20 -6.44 11.81 0.00
CA ASN A 20 -5.45 12.84 0.25
C ASN A 20 -5.67 14.00 -0.71
N LEU A 21 -5.63 15.23 -0.20
CA LEU A 21 -5.76 16.45 -0.99
C LEU A 21 -4.48 17.26 -0.87
N ILE A 22 -3.94 17.70 -2.01
CA ILE A 22 -2.75 18.53 -2.10
C ILE A 22 -3.08 19.78 -2.91
N CYS A 23 -2.71 20.95 -2.39
CA CYS A 23 -2.81 22.23 -3.10
C CYS A 23 -1.47 22.97 -2.94
N GLU A 24 -0.94 23.51 -4.04
CA GLU A 24 0.31 24.31 -4.04
C GLU A 24 1.50 23.62 -3.33
N GLY A 25 1.55 22.29 -3.37
CA GLY A 25 2.60 21.49 -2.70
C GLY A 25 2.36 21.20 -1.22
N GLY A 26 1.29 21.74 -0.63
CA GLY A 26 0.88 21.48 0.74
C GLY A 26 -0.25 20.46 0.83
N ALA A 27 -0.14 19.51 1.76
CA ALA A 27 -1.26 18.65 2.12
C ALA A 27 -2.33 19.48 2.85
N LEU A 28 -3.55 19.47 2.33
CA LEU A 28 -4.67 20.07 3.03
C LEU A 28 -4.98 19.25 4.28
N LYS A 29 -5.10 19.86 5.45
CA LYS A 29 -5.61 19.17 6.64
C LYS A 29 -7.10 19.44 6.78
N ASP A 30 -7.85 18.44 7.24
CA ASP A 30 -9.23 18.72 7.65
C ASP A 30 -9.13 19.55 8.92
N CYS A 31 -9.95 20.60 9.00
CA CYS A 31 -10.14 21.33 10.25
C CYS A 31 -11.46 20.87 10.83
N ASP A 32 -11.45 20.52 12.11
CA ASP A 32 -12.61 19.97 12.82
C ASP A 32 -13.79 20.96 12.90
N ASP A 33 -13.55 22.24 12.60
CA ASP A 33 -14.48 23.33 12.89
C ASP A 33 -15.34 23.78 11.69
N GLY A 34 -15.42 22.99 10.61
CA GLY A 34 -16.25 23.35 9.44
C GLY A 34 -15.74 24.59 8.68
N GLN A 35 -14.44 24.85 8.76
CA GLN A 35 -13.79 26.02 8.15
C GLN A 35 -13.98 26.06 6.62
N PHE A 36 -14.16 27.28 6.10
CA PHE A 36 -14.35 27.53 4.67
C PHE A 36 -13.06 27.22 3.91
N LEU A 37 -13.16 26.76 2.66
CA LEU A 37 -11.97 26.46 1.83
C LEU A 37 -10.99 27.63 1.73
N ALA A 38 -11.49 28.87 1.81
CA ALA A 38 -10.67 30.08 1.85
C ALA A 38 -9.72 30.15 3.07
N GLN A 39 -10.14 29.63 4.23
CA GLN A 39 -9.31 29.56 5.44
C GLN A 39 -8.21 28.50 5.32
N LEU A 40 -8.43 27.48 4.47
CA LEU A 40 -7.42 26.49 4.07
C LEU A 40 -6.48 27.00 2.96
N GLY A 41 -6.56 28.30 2.61
CA GLY A 41 -5.74 28.92 1.57
C GLY A 41 -6.21 28.62 0.14
N LEU A 42 -7.33 27.91 -0.05
CA LEU A 42 -7.88 27.64 -1.38
C LEU A 42 -8.58 28.87 -1.93
N LYS A 43 -8.09 29.37 -3.06
CA LYS A 43 -8.73 30.44 -3.82
C LYS A 43 -9.76 29.84 -4.79
N ARG A 44 -10.63 30.70 -5.33
CA ARG A 44 -11.57 30.31 -6.38
C ARG A 44 -10.78 29.76 -7.58
N ASN A 45 -11.17 28.58 -8.06
CA ASN A 45 -10.52 27.85 -9.16
C ASN A 45 -9.08 27.38 -8.88
N SER A 46 -8.67 27.28 -7.61
CA SER A 46 -7.41 26.60 -7.26
C SER A 46 -7.42 25.16 -7.77
N ARG A 47 -6.27 24.70 -8.26
CA ARG A 47 -6.05 23.30 -8.63
C ARG A 47 -5.72 22.49 -7.39
N VAL A 48 -6.53 21.48 -7.11
CA VAL A 48 -6.32 20.52 -6.02
C VAL A 48 -6.06 19.17 -6.63
N LEU A 49 -4.93 18.56 -6.27
CA LEU A 49 -4.62 17.17 -6.59
C LEU A 49 -5.26 16.29 -5.54
N ALA A 50 -6.00 15.28 -5.97
CA ALA A 50 -6.59 14.28 -5.11
C ALA A 50 -5.97 12.92 -5.42
N SER A 51 -5.45 12.25 -4.39
CA SER A 51 -5.01 10.86 -4.50
C SER A 51 -5.78 9.99 -3.52
N VAL A 52 -5.97 8.74 -3.91
CA VAL A 52 -6.69 7.74 -3.13
C VAL A 52 -5.66 6.76 -2.61
N ALA A 53 -5.59 6.60 -1.30
CA ALA A 53 -4.80 5.56 -0.67
C ALA A 53 -5.74 4.46 -0.16
N SER A 54 -5.53 3.23 -0.64
CA SER A 54 -6.23 2.06 -0.13
C SER A 54 -5.45 1.48 1.06
N PRO A 55 -6.13 0.96 2.10
CA PRO A 55 -5.46 0.33 3.24
C PRO A 55 -4.75 -0.99 2.86
N ASP A 56 -5.01 -1.52 1.66
CA ASP A 56 -4.51 -2.81 1.21
C ASP A 56 -3.07 -2.75 0.66
N GLU A 57 -2.60 -1.58 0.22
CA GLU A 57 -1.23 -1.43 -0.29
C GLU A 57 -0.16 -1.73 0.77
N GLY A 58 -0.44 -1.45 2.06
CA GLY A 58 0.48 -1.79 3.14
C GLY A 58 0.57 -3.29 3.43
N LYS A 59 -0.56 -4.01 3.37
CA LYS A 59 -0.60 -5.46 3.59
C LYS A 59 0.03 -6.25 2.46
N ALA A 60 -0.20 -5.83 1.21
CA ALA A 60 0.42 -6.46 0.05
C ALA A 60 1.96 -6.39 0.11
N LEU A 61 2.53 -5.34 0.72
CA LEU A 61 3.98 -5.20 0.89
C LEU A 61 4.56 -6.12 1.97
N ASP A 62 3.79 -6.50 3.00
CA ASP A 62 4.22 -7.41 4.06
C ASP A 62 4.12 -8.90 3.64
N GLU A 63 3.20 -9.24 2.74
CA GLU A 63 3.01 -10.62 2.26
C GLU A 63 4.10 -11.07 1.28
N VAL A 64 4.65 -10.16 0.49
CA VAL A 64 5.74 -10.44 -0.47
C VAL A 64 7.01 -10.98 0.21
N PRO A 65 7.60 -10.33 1.24
CA PRO A 65 8.79 -10.84 1.90
C PRO A 65 8.54 -12.13 2.70
N ALA A 66 7.34 -12.29 3.29
CA ALA A 66 6.96 -13.52 3.98
C ALA A 66 6.96 -14.73 3.03
N SER A 67 6.42 -14.56 1.81
CA SER A 67 6.41 -15.60 0.78
C SER A 67 7.82 -15.98 0.28
N GLU A 68 8.79 -15.06 0.35
CA GLU A 68 10.15 -15.29 -0.15
C GLU A 68 11.01 -16.08 0.82
N ALA A 69 10.90 -15.78 2.12
CA ALA A 69 11.58 -16.52 3.17
C ALA A 69 11.14 -17.99 3.21
N GLU A 70 9.83 -18.25 3.07
CA GLU A 70 9.28 -19.60 3.03
C GLU A 70 9.77 -20.40 1.81
N ARG A 71 9.74 -19.79 0.61
CA ARG A 71 10.28 -20.39 -0.63
C ARG A 71 11.77 -20.70 -0.54
N SER A 72 12.55 -19.83 0.11
CA SER A 72 13.99 -20.01 0.30
C SER A 72 14.32 -21.18 1.25
N SER A 73 13.53 -21.33 2.32
CA SER A 73 13.63 -22.45 3.26
C SER A 73 13.33 -23.79 2.57
N GLU A 74 12.25 -23.85 1.79
CA GLU A 74 11.86 -25.04 1.04
C GLU A 74 12.94 -25.47 0.03
N LEU A 75 13.48 -24.53 -0.75
CA LEU A 75 14.55 -24.79 -1.69
C LEU A 75 15.83 -25.31 -1.01
N SER A 76 16.16 -24.78 0.17
CA SER A 76 17.33 -25.22 0.94
C SER A 76 17.16 -26.66 1.42
N ARG A 77 15.96 -27.04 1.88
CA ARG A 77 15.65 -28.42 2.27
C ARG A 77 15.72 -29.37 1.08
N LEU A 78 15.11 -29.01 -0.05
CA LEU A 78 15.16 -29.82 -1.28
C LEU A 78 16.59 -30.04 -1.77
N LYS A 79 17.46 -29.03 -1.67
CA LYS A 79 18.89 -29.18 -1.99
C LYS A 79 19.57 -30.16 -1.04
N ALA A 80 19.35 -30.04 0.27
CA ALA A 80 19.93 -30.94 1.26
C ALA A 80 19.48 -32.40 1.03
N ASP A 81 18.19 -32.61 0.76
CA ASP A 81 17.63 -33.94 0.49
C ASP A 81 18.21 -34.54 -0.79
N SER A 82 18.40 -33.73 -1.84
CA SER A 82 19.03 -34.14 -3.10
C SER A 82 20.50 -34.52 -2.93
N VAL A 83 21.26 -33.76 -2.12
CA VAL A 83 22.64 -34.10 -1.77
C VAL A 83 22.69 -35.42 -0.98
N ALA A 84 21.84 -35.58 0.05
CA ALA A 84 21.78 -36.80 0.85
C ALA A 84 21.32 -38.03 0.06
N LEU A 85 20.48 -37.86 -0.98
CA LEU A 85 20.13 -38.92 -1.92
C LEU A 85 21.32 -39.30 -2.81
N THR A 86 22.07 -38.32 -3.29
CA THR A 86 23.25 -38.54 -4.13
C THR A 86 24.36 -39.23 -3.36
N GLU A 87 24.65 -38.80 -2.13
CA GLU A 87 25.66 -39.42 -1.24
C GLU A 87 25.31 -40.87 -0.90
N ARG A 88 24.03 -41.19 -0.70
CA ARG A 88 23.58 -42.58 -0.49
C ARG A 88 23.79 -43.46 -1.73
N HIS A 89 23.68 -42.87 -2.93
CA HIS A 89 23.92 -43.57 -4.19
C HIS A 89 25.41 -43.73 -4.53
N THR A 90 26.27 -42.81 -4.10
CA THR A 90 27.72 -42.87 -4.37
C THR A 90 28.51 -43.65 -3.31
N ASN A 91 27.97 -43.84 -2.11
CA ASN A 91 28.59 -44.61 -1.02
C ASN A 91 28.18 -46.10 -0.99
N SER A 92 27.46 -46.59 -2.01
CA SER A 92 27.07 -48.00 -2.15
C SER A 92 27.86 -48.73 -3.26
N GLY A 93 29.03 -48.23 -3.64
CA GLY A 93 29.95 -48.83 -4.62
C GLY A 93 31.19 -49.42 -3.97
#